data_AF-A0A484MR74-F1
#
_entry.id   AF-A0A484MR74-F1
#
_cell.length_a   1.000
_cell.length_b   1.000
_cell.length_c   1.000
_cell.angle_alpha   90.00
_cell.angle_beta   90.00
_cell.angle_gamma   90.00
#
_symmetry.space_group_name_H-M   'P 1'
#
loop_
_entity.id
_entity.type
_entity.pdbx_description
1 polymer ?
#
loop_
_entity_poly.entity_id
_entity_poly.type
_entity_poly.pdbx_seq_one_letter_code
_entity_poly.pdbx_strand_id
1 'polypeptide(L)' 'MNNRRSTLGMVLVILIDEDKVREAGLGESLRVRVSRIEEDDILSGSVLCSVVRPVPAVTRFVAHLSIKELLDNV' A
#
# COMPACT_ATOMS: atom_id res chain seq x y z
N MET A 1 -22.56 2.31 2.79
CA MET A 1 -21.58 2.71 3.82
C MET A 1 -20.82 1.47 4.25
N ASN A 2 -19.67 1.16 3.61
CA ASN A 2 -18.91 -0.05 3.95
C ASN A 2 -17.79 0.31 4.92
N ASN A 3 -18.00 -0.06 6.18
CA ASN A 3 -17.00 0.01 7.23
C ASN A 3 -15.99 -1.11 6.97
N ARG A 4 -14.91 -0.82 6.22
CA ARG A 4 -13.85 -1.80 5.98
C ARG A 4 -13.13 -2.05 7.31
N ARG A 5 -13.18 -3.30 7.77
CA ARG A 5 -12.49 -3.76 8.98
C ARG A 5 -11.00 -3.46 8.80
N SER A 6 -10.42 -2.68 9.71
CA SER A 6 -8.98 -2.54 9.83
C SER A 6 -8.41 -3.82 10.43
N THR A 7 -7.99 -4.76 9.58
CA THR A 7 -7.37 -6.00 10.02
C THR A 7 -5.95 -5.70 10.53
N LEU A 8 -5.67 -6.06 11.78
CA LEU A 8 -4.37 -5.86 12.41
C LEU A 8 -3.49 -7.10 12.15
N GLY A 9 -2.40 -6.91 11.41
CA GLY A 9 -1.41 -7.93 11.14
C GLY A 9 -0.01 -7.52 11.61
N MET A 10 0.82 -8.50 11.95
CA MET A 10 2.24 -8.28 12.23
C MET A 10 3.09 -8.73 11.03
N VAL A 11 4.07 -7.91 10.65
CA VAL A 11 5.08 -8.27 9.64
C VAL A 11 5.99 -9.34 10.23
N LEU A 12 6.09 -10.48 9.53
CA LEU A 12 6.91 -11.61 9.93
C LEU A 12 8.25 -11.64 9.20
N VAL A 13 8.24 -11.32 7.89
CA VAL A 13 9.43 -11.37 7.03
C VAL A 13 9.35 -10.25 6.02
N ILE A 14 10.49 -9.58 5.79
CA ILE A 14 10.70 -8.63 4.71
C ILE A 14 11.73 -9.23 3.77
N LEU A 15 11.43 -9.21 2.47
CA LEU A 15 12.31 -9.66 1.40
C LEU A 15 12.52 -8.51 0.42
N ILE A 16 13.78 -8.23 0.10
CA ILE A 16 14.17 -7.42 -1.06
C ILE A 16 14.69 -8.42 -2.08
N ASP A 17 14.07 -8.46 -3.26
CA ASP A 17 14.24 -9.54 -4.23
C ASP A 17 14.00 -10.92 -3.60
N GLU A 18 15.07 -11.66 -3.30
CA GLU A 18 15.03 -12.99 -2.68
C GLU A 18 15.76 -13.04 -1.32
N ASP A 19 16.34 -11.91 -0.88
CA ASP A 19 17.10 -11.83 0.37
C ASP A 19 16.24 -11.37 1.54
N LYS A 20 16.34 -12.09 2.66
CA LYS A 20 15.69 -11.72 3.92
C LYS A 20 16.44 -10.58 4.59
N VAL A 21 15.76 -9.46 4.76
CA VAL A 21 16.31 -8.27 5.41
C VAL A 21 15.58 -7.97 6.72
N ARG A 22 16.25 -7.24 7.62
CA ARG A 22 15.68 -6.83 8.92
C ARG A 22 14.86 -5.55 8.82
N GLU A 23 15.27 -4.67 7.90
CA GLU A 23 14.64 -3.40 7.63
C GLU A 23 14.74 -3.10 6.13
N ALA A 24 13.87 -2.23 5.66
CA ALA A 24 13.84 -1.77 4.28
C ALA A 24 13.81 -0.24 4.25
N GLY A 25 14.50 0.33 3.26
CA GLY A 25 14.53 1.75 2.98
C GLY A 25 13.29 2.23 2.22
N LEU A 26 13.18 3.56 2.06
CA LEU A 26 12.14 4.16 1.24
C LEU A 26 12.44 3.95 -0.25
N GLY A 27 11.41 3.64 -1.03
CA GLY A 27 11.51 3.47 -2.49
C GLY A 27 11.89 2.07 -2.96
N GLU A 28 12.06 1.12 -2.04
CA GLU A 28 12.38 -0.26 -2.37
C GLU A 28 11.13 -1.08 -2.70
N SER A 29 11.27 -2.03 -3.62
CA SER A 29 10.24 -3.02 -3.92
C SER A 29 10.40 -4.20 -2.97
N LEU A 30 9.35 -4.49 -2.19
CA LEU A 30 9.41 -5.47 -1.10
C LEU A 30 8.40 -6.59 -1.30
N ARG A 31 8.78 -7.80 -0.92
CA ARG A 31 7.83 -8.87 -0.61
C ARG A 31 7.75 -9.03 0.91
N VAL A 32 6.55 -8.92 1.44
CA VAL A 32 6.31 -8.95 2.89
C VAL A 32 5.40 -10.11 3.23
N ARG A 33 5.76 -10.86 4.27
CA ARG A 33 4.88 -11.87 4.87
C ARG A 33 4.26 -11.30 6.12
N VAL A 34 2.94 -11.35 6.21
CA VAL A 34 2.17 -10.85 7.35
C VAL A 34 1.43 -12.00 8.03
N SER A 35 1.20 -11.85 9.34
CA SER A 35 0.38 -12.76 10.13
C SER A 35 -1.02 -12.20 10.34
N ARG A 36 -1.98 -13.10 10.59
CA ARG A 36 -3.36 -12.76 10.99
C ARG A 36 -4.17 -11.97 9.95
N ILE A 37 -3.73 -11.99 8.71
CA ILE A 37 -4.47 -11.49 7.56
C ILE A 37 -4.58 -12.65 6.59
N GLU A 38 -5.80 -13.01 6.21
CA GLU A 38 -6.04 -14.05 5.21
C GLU A 38 -5.85 -13.48 3.80
N GLU A 39 -5.59 -14.33 2.82
CA GLU A 39 -5.39 -13.88 1.44
C GLU A 39 -6.64 -13.18 0.89
N ASP A 40 -7.82 -13.66 1.27
CA ASP A 40 -9.12 -13.09 0.89
C ASP A 40 -9.41 -11.73 1.56
N ASP A 41 -8.70 -11.38 2.64
CA ASP A 41 -8.81 -10.08 3.30
C ASP A 41 -8.01 -8.98 2.56
N ILE A 42 -7.10 -9.36 1.66
CA ILE A 42 -6.24 -8.43 0.91
C ILE A 42 -6.66 -8.39 -0.55
N LEU A 43 -6.92 -7.19 -1.04
CA LEU A 43 -7.18 -6.94 -2.46
C LEU A 43 -6.03 -6.16 -3.08
N SER A 44 -5.83 -6.31 -4.39
CA SER A 44 -4.97 -5.42 -5.16
C SER A 44 -5.40 -3.95 -4.93
N GLY A 45 -4.44 -3.08 -4.63
CA GLY A 45 -4.67 -1.69 -4.22
C GLY A 45 -4.86 -1.47 -2.71
N SER A 46 -4.80 -2.52 -1.89
CA SER A 46 -4.74 -2.38 -0.42
C SER A 46 -3.41 -1.75 0.02
N VAL A 47 -3.45 -0.90 1.04
CA VAL A 47 -2.28 -0.18 1.55
C VAL A 47 -2.02 -0.59 2.99
N LEU A 48 -0.84 -1.17 3.27
CA LEU A 48 -0.36 -1.37 4.64
C LEU A 48 0.07 -0.03 5.23
N CYS A 49 -0.37 0.27 6.46
CA CYS A 49 -0.04 1.51 7.14
C CYS A 49 0.19 1.30 8.64
N SER A 50 0.71 2.34 9.30
CA SER A 50 0.90 2.33 10.74
C SER A 50 -0.44 2.27 11.46
N VAL A 51 -0.52 1.43 12.50
CA VAL A 51 -1.69 1.35 13.39
C VAL A 51 -1.85 2.61 14.27
N VAL A 52 -0.75 3.29 14.57
CA VAL A 52 -0.74 4.53 15.37
C VAL A 52 -1.16 5.73 14.52
N ARG A 53 -0.83 5.71 13.22
CA ARG A 53 -1.15 6.78 12.28
C ARG A 53 -1.71 6.19 10.97
N PRO A 54 -2.98 5.76 10.97
CA PRO A 54 -3.59 5.12 9.81
C PRO A 54 -3.78 6.10 8.65
N VAL A 55 -3.76 5.57 7.43
CA VAL A 55 -4.08 6.35 6.22
C VAL A 55 -5.60 6.39 6.03
N PRO A 56 -6.24 7.57 5.91
CA PRO A 56 -7.68 7.66 5.67
C PRO A 56 -8.08 7.05 4.33
N ALA A 57 -9.03 6.12 4.33
CA ALA A 57 -9.63 5.58 3.12
C ALA A 57 -10.98 6.26 2.85
N VAL A 58 -11.05 7.07 1.78
CA VAL A 58 -12.25 7.84 1.42
C VAL A 58 -12.72 7.50 0.01
N THR A 59 -14.01 7.64 -0.24
CA THR A 59 -14.61 7.47 -1.58
C THR A 59 -14.75 8.78 -2.35
N ARG A 60 -14.54 9.92 -1.69
CA ARG A 60 -14.66 11.26 -2.27
C ARG A 60 -13.51 12.12 -1.75
N PHE A 61 -12.84 12.82 -2.66
CA PHE A 61 -11.76 13.75 -2.35
C PHE A 61 -11.73 14.87 -3.41
N VAL A 62 -11.08 15.99 -3.07
CA VAL A 62 -10.84 17.12 -3.98
C VAL A 62 -9.37 17.09 -4.39
N ALA A 63 -9.07 17.27 -5.67
CA ALA A 63 -7.71 17.29 -6.19
C ALA A 63 -7.57 18.32 -7.32
N HIS A 64 -6.35 18.85 -7.50
CA HIS A 64 -6.00 19.63 -8.68
C HIS A 64 -5.70 18.68 -9.84
N LEU A 65 -6.41 18.86 -10.94
CA LEU A 65 -6.19 18.10 -12.17
C LEU A 65 -5.42 18.98 -13.15
N SER A 66 -4.29 18.47 -13.66
CA SER A 66 -3.55 19.08 -14.77
C SER A 66 -3.60 18.14 -15.96
N ILE A 67 -4.21 18.59 -17.05
CA ILE A 67 -4.24 17.85 -18.31
C ILE A 67 -3.07 18.39 -19.14
N LYS A 68 -2.09 17.52 -19.41
CA LYS A 68 -0.95 17.86 -20.26
C LYS A 68 -1.27 17.42 -21.69
N GLU A 69 -1.34 18.38 -22.61
CA GLU A 69 -1.36 18.08 -24.04
C GLU A 69 0.05 17.69 -24.49
N LEU A 70 0.18 16.50 -25.07
CA LEU A 70 1.41 16.08 -25.72
C LEU A 70 1.38 16.70 -27.12
N LEU A 71 2.17 17.74 -27.36
CA LEU A 71 2.39 18.24 -28.70
C LEU A 71 3.31 17.23 -29.40
N ASP A 72 2.75 16.46 -30.33
CA ASP A 72 3.53 15.62 -31.23
C ASP A 72 4.47 16.54 -32.03
N ASN A 73 5.78 16.29 -31.90
CA ASN A 73 6.80 17.01 -32.64
C ASN A 73 6.59 16.72 -34.14
N VAL A 74 6.17 17.75 -34.88
CA VAL A 74 6.11 17.76 -36.35
C VAL A 74 7.51 17.68 -36.95
#